data_AF-E9KZI1-F1
#
_entry.id   AF-E9KZI1-F1
#
_cell.length_a   1.000
_cell.length_b   1.000
_cell.length_c   1.000
_cell.angle_alpha   90.00
_cell.angle_beta   90.00
_cell.angle_gamma   90.00
#
_symmetry.space_group_name_H-M   'P 1'
#
loop_
_entity.id
_entity.type
_entity.pdbx_description
1 polymer ?
#
loop_
_entity_poly.entity_id
_entity_poly.type
_entity_poly.pdbx_seq_one_letter_code
_entity_poly.pdbx_strand_id
1 'polypeptide(L)'
;GWGNLGGGVTQLIMGSVLFPLFKTGMSSEMAWRTVSIVPAFIGFMSGVAVYFISDDAPKGNYKELKKNGLMPEVSAAASFRTGALNLNTWVLFLQYGCCFGVELTMNNAAALYFKDAFGQTTESAAAIASLFGWMNLFARGLGGYLSDKANARSGMRGRLCT
;
A
#
# COMPACT_ATOMS: atom_id res chain seq x y z
N GLY A 1 1.26 -4.66 -3.68
CA GLY A 1 2.12 -4.07 -4.72
C GLY A 1 1.73 -2.63 -4.94
N TRP A 2 0.53 -2.43 -5.49
CA TRP A 2 -0.03 -1.11 -5.82
C TRP A 2 0.00 -0.06 -4.70
N GLY A 3 -0.26 -0.42 -3.44
CA GLY A 3 -0.17 0.52 -2.31
C GLY A 3 1.24 1.11 -2.11
N ASN A 4 2.28 0.28 -2.18
CA ASN A 4 3.67 0.71 -1.97
C ASN A 4 4.23 1.42 -3.21
N LEU A 5 3.76 1.04 -4.40
CA LEU A 5 3.98 1.83 -5.61
C LEU A 5 3.37 3.24 -5.45
N GLY A 6 2.13 3.33 -4.99
CA GLY A 6 1.45 4.60 -4.74
C GLY A 6 2.22 5.48 -3.75
N GLY A 7 2.77 4.87 -2.68
CA GLY A 7 3.68 5.56 -1.75
C GLY A 7 4.94 6.09 -2.44
N GLY A 8 5.61 5.29 -3.27
CA GLY A 8 6.79 5.71 -4.02
C GLY A 8 6.50 6.80 -5.06
N VAL A 9 5.39 6.69 -5.79
CA VAL A 9 4.92 7.72 -6.74
C VAL A 9 4.62 9.02 -6.00
N THR A 10 3.96 8.94 -4.84
CA THR A 10 3.68 10.12 -4.00
C THR A 10 4.97 10.76 -3.53
N GLN A 11 5.95 9.98 -3.06
CA GLN A 11 7.24 10.51 -2.61
C GLN A 11 8.03 11.21 -3.72
N LEU A 12 7.98 10.67 -4.95
CA LEU A 12 8.59 11.29 -6.13
C LEU A 12 7.86 12.57 -6.56
N ILE A 13 6.53 12.53 -6.70
CA ILE A 13 5.74 13.70 -7.13
C ILE A 13 5.82 14.81 -6.08
N MET A 14 5.67 14.47 -4.80
CA MET A 14 5.64 15.46 -3.72
C MET A 14 7.04 16.02 -3.44
N GLY A 15 8.04 15.14 -3.33
CA GLY A 15 9.41 15.51 -2.94
C GLY A 15 10.24 16.08 -4.10
N SER A 16 10.17 15.48 -5.28
CA SER A 16 11.05 15.84 -6.41
C SER A 16 10.41 16.78 -7.43
N VAL A 17 9.08 16.91 -7.46
CA VAL A 17 8.38 17.76 -8.44
C VAL A 17 7.67 18.94 -7.79
N LEU A 18 6.74 18.69 -6.86
CA LEU A 18 5.89 19.73 -6.30
C LEU A 18 6.63 20.61 -5.30
N PHE A 19 7.42 20.03 -4.39
CA PHE A 19 8.15 20.82 -3.38
C PHE A 19 9.13 21.85 -3.97
N PRO A 20 9.99 21.52 -4.97
CA PRO A 20 10.83 22.51 -5.63
C PRO A 20 10.03 23.60 -6.36
N LEU A 21 8.93 23.21 -7.01
CA LEU A 21 8.05 24.12 -7.75
C LEU A 21 7.36 25.15 -6.85
N PHE A 22 6.94 24.77 -5.64
CA PHE A 22 6.36 25.73 -4.69
C PHE A 22 7.41 26.55 -3.93
N LYS A 23 8.64 26.04 -3.82
CA LYS A 23 9.76 26.76 -3.18
C LYS A 23 10.24 27.96 -4.00
N THR A 24 9.98 28.01 -5.31
CA THR A 24 10.33 29.19 -6.14
C THR A 24 9.47 30.42 -5.87
N GLY A 25 8.30 30.25 -5.25
CA GLY A 25 7.35 31.33 -4.97
C GLY A 25 6.92 31.47 -3.50
N MET A 26 7.37 30.58 -2.61
CA MET A 26 6.92 30.54 -1.22
C MET A 26 8.02 30.04 -0.27
N SER A 27 7.88 30.34 1.03
CA SER A 27 8.78 29.80 2.06
C SER A 27 8.65 28.27 2.18
N SER A 28 9.73 27.60 2.59
CA SER A 28 9.74 26.13 2.76
C SER A 28 8.62 25.61 3.65
N GLU A 29 8.19 26.38 4.65
CA GLU A 29 7.11 26.01 5.55
C GLU A 29 5.74 26.05 4.87
N MET A 30 5.50 27.03 4.01
CA MET A 30 4.23 27.11 3.28
C MET A 30 4.19 26.14 2.09
N ALA A 31 5.35 25.85 1.47
CA ALA A 31 5.46 24.91 0.37
C ALA A 31 5.02 23.49 0.77
N TRP A 32 5.51 22.94 1.89
CA TRP A 32 5.12 21.58 2.29
C TRP A 32 3.63 21.44 2.63
N ARG A 33 3.04 22.47 3.25
CA ARG A 33 1.60 22.51 3.58
C ARG A 33 0.75 22.50 2.32
N THR A 34 1.14 23.31 1.33
CA THR A 34 0.43 23.42 0.05
C THR A 34 0.54 22.14 -0.77
N VAL A 35 1.72 21.52 -0.78
CA VAL A 35 1.96 20.23 -1.45
C VAL A 35 1.05 19.13 -0.88
N SER A 36 0.78 19.15 0.42
CA SER A 36 -0.11 18.18 1.11
C SER A 36 -1.59 18.27 0.72
N ILE A 37 -2.03 19.39 0.14
CA ILE A 37 -3.42 19.57 -0.33
C ILE A 37 -3.69 18.69 -1.57
N VAL A 38 -2.69 18.49 -2.43
CA VAL A 38 -2.81 17.71 -3.66
C VAL A 38 -3.26 16.27 -3.42
N PRO A 39 -2.59 15.45 -2.57
CA PRO A 39 -3.05 14.10 -2.29
C PRO A 39 -4.39 14.07 -1.54
N ALA A 40 -4.67 15.06 -0.70
CA ALA A 40 -5.97 15.16 -0.01
C ALA A 40 -7.12 15.33 -1.01
N PHE A 41 -6.94 16.18 -2.02
CA PHE A 41 -7.92 16.36 -3.09
C PHE A 41 -8.09 15.10 -3.94
N ILE A 42 -7.00 14.46 -4.35
CA ILE A 42 -7.05 13.21 -5.13
C ILE A 42 -7.75 12.10 -4.33
N GLY A 43 -7.45 11.97 -3.04
CA GLY A 43 -8.07 10.99 -2.15
C GLY A 43 -9.57 11.25 -1.93
N PHE A 44 -9.97 12.52 -1.81
CA PHE A 44 -11.38 12.88 -1.71
C PHE A 44 -12.13 12.54 -3.01
N MET A 45 -11.58 12.94 -4.16
CA MET A 45 -12.19 12.66 -5.46
C MET A 45 -12.28 11.16 -5.76
N SER A 46 -11.26 10.38 -5.39
CA SER A 46 -11.31 8.93 -5.54
C SER A 46 -12.34 8.29 -4.62
N GLY A 47 -12.49 8.77 -3.38
CA GLY A 47 -13.55 8.35 -2.47
C GLY A 47 -14.95 8.62 -3.01
N VAL A 48 -15.17 9.81 -3.58
CA VAL A 48 -16.43 10.18 -4.25
C VAL A 48 -16.68 9.28 -5.47
N ALA A 49 -15.66 9.04 -6.30
CA ALA A 49 -15.79 8.18 -7.46
C ALA A 49 -16.13 6.73 -7.07
N VAL A 50 -15.47 6.18 -6.05
CA VAL A 50 -15.75 4.82 -5.54
C VAL A 50 -17.19 4.75 -5.03
N TYR A 51 -17.67 5.76 -4.33
CA TYR A 51 -19.05 5.81 -3.82
C TYR A 51 -20.11 5.71 -4.92
N PHE A 52 -19.87 6.31 -6.08
CA PHE A 52 -20.85 6.32 -7.19
C PHE A 52 -20.65 5.19 -8.21
N ILE A 53 -19.45 4.64 -8.35
CA ILE A 53 -19.09 3.71 -9.43
C ILE A 53 -18.94 2.27 -8.91
N SER A 54 -18.59 2.07 -7.64
CA SER A 54 -18.20 0.75 -7.15
C SER A 54 -19.37 -0.03 -6.57
N ASP A 55 -19.50 -1.27 -7.01
CA ASP A 55 -20.37 -2.27 -6.40
C ASP A 55 -19.64 -2.99 -5.25
N ASP A 56 -20.37 -3.36 -4.20
CA ASP A 56 -19.81 -4.03 -3.02
C ASP A 56 -19.21 -5.42 -3.33
N ALA A 57 -19.76 -6.11 -4.33
CA ALA A 57 -19.36 -7.45 -4.76
C ALA A 57 -19.64 -7.67 -6.25
N PRO A 58 -18.98 -8.66 -6.91
CA PRO A 58 -19.25 -9.00 -8.31
C PRO A 58 -20.69 -9.43 -8.60
N LYS A 59 -21.45 -9.79 -7.54
CA LYS A 59 -22.87 -10.17 -7.61
C LYS A 59 -23.83 -9.03 -7.27
N GLY A 60 -23.34 -7.79 -7.16
CA GLY A 60 -24.11 -6.63 -6.74
C GLY A 60 -23.98 -6.33 -5.24
N ASN A 61 -24.80 -5.39 -4.75
CA ASN A 61 -24.66 -4.82 -3.41
C ASN A 61 -25.04 -5.80 -2.29
N TYR A 62 -24.27 -5.77 -1.18
CA TYR A 62 -24.49 -6.69 -0.05
C TYR A 62 -25.89 -6.58 0.54
N LYS A 63 -26.47 -5.37 0.54
CA LYS A 63 -27.83 -5.10 1.05
C LYS A 63 -28.89 -5.86 0.27
N GLU A 64 -28.77 -5.91 -1.05
CA GLU A 64 -29.72 -6.62 -1.92
C GLU A 64 -29.54 -8.13 -1.85
N LEU A 65 -28.28 -8.58 -1.81
CA LEU A 65 -27.93 -10.00 -1.66
C LEU A 65 -28.44 -10.60 -0.34
N LYS A 66 -28.33 -9.85 0.75
CA LYS A 66 -28.90 -10.24 2.06
C LYS A 66 -30.42 -10.24 2.05
N LYS A 67 -31.05 -9.23 1.44
CA LYS A 67 -32.51 -9.15 1.32
C LYS A 67 -33.10 -10.32 0.51
N ASN A 68 -32.38 -10.78 -0.51
CA ASN A 68 -32.78 -11.90 -1.36
C ASN A 68 -32.40 -13.28 -0.79
N GLY A 69 -31.82 -13.34 0.41
CA GLY A 69 -31.41 -14.59 1.06
C GLY A 69 -30.23 -15.30 0.38
N LEU A 70 -29.54 -14.63 -0.55
CA LEU A 70 -28.41 -15.18 -1.32
C LEU A 70 -27.07 -15.12 -0.58
N MET A 71 -27.05 -14.49 0.61
CA MET A 71 -25.85 -14.37 1.44
C MET A 71 -26.17 -14.63 2.91
N PRO A 72 -25.44 -15.55 3.58
CA PRO A 72 -25.64 -15.80 5.00
C PRO A 72 -25.21 -14.59 5.84
N GLU A 73 -26.02 -14.25 6.84
CA GLU A 73 -25.72 -13.22 7.84
C GLU A 73 -24.65 -13.73 8.81
N VAL A 74 -23.39 -13.64 8.42
CA VAL A 74 -22.27 -13.86 9.34
C VAL A 74 -22.05 -12.61 10.19
N SER A 75 -22.09 -12.79 11.51
CA SER A 75 -21.75 -11.73 12.45
C SER A 75 -20.25 -11.45 12.38
N ALA A 76 -19.89 -10.18 12.18
CA ALA A 76 -18.49 -9.75 12.16
C ALA A 76 -17.75 -10.14 13.45
N ALA A 77 -18.44 -10.12 14.60
CA ALA A 77 -17.88 -10.53 15.88
C ALA A 77 -17.58 -12.04 15.94
N ALA A 78 -18.43 -12.86 15.31
CA ALA A 78 -18.21 -14.30 15.22
C ALA A 78 -17.00 -14.60 14.31
N SER A 79 -16.93 -13.99 13.12
CA SER A 79 -15.78 -14.13 12.21
C SER A 79 -14.48 -13.63 12.85
N PHE A 80 -14.53 -12.52 13.58
CA PHE A 80 -13.38 -11.99 14.32
C PHE A 80 -12.92 -12.97 15.40
N ARG A 81 -13.84 -13.51 16.20
CA ARG A 81 -13.51 -14.50 17.23
C ARG A 81 -12.88 -15.76 16.64
N THR A 82 -13.43 -16.27 15.53
CA THR A 82 -12.87 -17.44 14.83
C THR A 82 -11.45 -17.16 14.31
N GLY A 83 -11.20 -15.97 13.76
CA GLY A 83 -9.88 -15.57 13.32
C GLY A 83 -8.89 -15.40 14.47
N ALA A 84 -9.29 -14.73 15.55
CA ALA A 84 -8.45 -14.46 16.71
C ALA A 84 -8.08 -15.74 17.49
N LEU A 85 -8.95 -16.75 17.50
CA LEU A 85 -8.68 -18.04 18.15
C LEU A 85 -7.81 -18.98 17.30
N ASN A 86 -7.53 -18.65 16.05
CA ASN A 86 -6.72 -19.49 15.17
C ASN A 86 -5.24 -19.15 15.30
N LEU A 87 -4.42 -20.12 15.73
CA LEU A 87 -2.97 -19.94 15.86
C LEU A 87 -2.28 -19.58 14.54
N ASN A 88 -2.76 -20.10 13.41
CA ASN A 88 -2.19 -19.78 12.10
C ASN A 88 -2.34 -18.29 11.77
N THR A 89 -3.43 -17.66 12.23
CA THR A 89 -3.66 -16.22 12.06
C THR A 89 -2.61 -15.41 12.78
N TRP A 90 -2.20 -15.81 14.00
CA TRP A 90 -1.15 -15.13 14.76
C TRP A 90 0.24 -15.29 14.14
N VAL A 91 0.55 -16.48 13.63
CA VAL A 91 1.83 -16.72 12.93
C VAL A 91 1.92 -15.84 11.68
N LEU A 92 0.86 -15.81 10.86
CA LEU A 92 0.80 -14.94 9.67
C LEU A 92 0.81 -13.46 10.04
N PHE A 93 0.15 -13.08 11.14
CA PHE A 93 0.13 -11.71 11.64
C PHE A 93 1.52 -11.23 12.05
N LEU A 94 2.25 -12.03 12.83
CA LEU A 94 3.61 -11.69 13.25
C LEU A 94 4.56 -11.62 12.05
N GLN A 95 4.51 -12.60 11.15
CA GLN A 95 5.32 -12.60 9.94
C GLN A 95 5.05 -11.35 9.08
N TYR A 96 3.77 -11.04 8.85
CA TYR A 96 3.38 -9.86 8.09
C TYR A 96 3.82 -8.57 8.80
N GLY A 97 3.63 -8.48 10.11
CA GLY A 97 4.05 -7.35 10.93
C GLY A 97 5.56 -7.10 10.86
N CYS A 98 6.38 -8.16 10.93
CA CYS A 98 7.83 -8.06 10.81
C CYS A 98 8.24 -7.62 9.40
N CYS A 99 7.73 -8.26 8.34
CA CYS A 99 8.07 -7.93 6.96
C CYS A 99 7.65 -6.51 6.59
N PHE A 100 6.39 -6.15 6.89
CA PHE A 100 5.86 -4.83 6.56
C PHE A 100 6.44 -3.74 7.46
N GLY A 101 6.73 -4.04 8.73
CA GLY A 101 7.36 -3.10 9.66
C GLY A 101 8.76 -2.68 9.20
N VAL A 102 9.61 -3.64 8.80
CA VAL A 102 10.94 -3.35 8.23
C VAL A 102 10.82 -2.57 6.93
N GLU A 103 9.84 -2.90 6.08
CA GLU A 103 9.60 -2.17 4.85
C GLU A 103 9.19 -0.71 5.11
N LEU A 104 8.35 -0.46 6.12
CA LEU A 104 7.91 0.88 6.48
C LEU A 104 9.05 1.74 7.05
N THR A 105 9.87 1.17 7.94
CA THR A 105 11.03 1.88 8.50
C THR A 105 12.05 2.19 7.41
N MET A 106 12.30 1.26 6.48
CA MET A 106 13.18 1.48 5.34
C MET A 106 12.66 2.62 4.43
N ASN A 107 11.38 2.62 4.07
CA ASN A 107 10.80 3.69 3.23
C ASN A 107 10.86 5.08 3.89
N ASN A 108 10.64 5.15 5.21
CA ASN A 108 10.70 6.41 5.95
C ASN A 108 12.13 6.92 6.13
N ALA A 109 13.07 6.01 6.46
CA ALA A 109 14.46 6.37 6.74
C ALA A 109 15.31 6.54 5.47
N ALA A 110 14.97 5.90 4.35
CA ALA A 110 15.81 5.90 3.14
C ALA A 110 16.08 7.31 2.61
N ALA A 111 15.06 8.16 2.49
CA ALA A 111 15.23 9.52 1.96
C ALA A 111 16.10 10.40 2.85
N LEU A 112 15.96 10.28 4.18
CA LEU A 112 16.81 10.97 5.16
C LEU A 112 18.24 10.45 5.14
N TYR A 113 18.41 9.12 5.07
CA TYR A 113 19.71 8.48 5.03
C TYR A 113 20.52 8.89 3.78
N PHE A 114 19.90 8.94 2.60
CA PHE A 114 20.59 9.40 1.38
C PHE A 114 20.98 10.88 1.43
N LYS A 115 20.19 11.71 2.11
CA LYS A 115 20.51 13.12 2.31
C LYS A 115 21.68 13.29 3.29
N ASP A 116 21.62 12.64 4.45
CA ASP A 116 22.54 12.90 5.56
C ASP A 116 23.87 12.14 5.41
N ALA A 117 23.85 10.90 4.89
CA ALA A 117 25.05 10.08 4.74
C ALA A 117 25.78 10.31 3.41
N PHE A 118 25.06 10.63 2.32
CA PHE A 118 25.63 10.83 0.98
C PHE A 118 25.63 12.28 0.51
N GLY A 119 25.14 13.23 1.33
CA GLY A 119 25.13 14.65 1.00
C GLY A 119 24.25 15.02 -0.20
N GLN A 120 23.30 14.15 -0.57
CA GLN A 120 22.46 14.34 -1.76
C GLN A 120 21.40 15.42 -1.54
N THR A 121 20.98 16.10 -2.61
CA THR A 121 19.87 17.05 -2.52
C THR A 121 18.58 16.30 -2.18
N THR A 122 17.62 17.02 -1.58
CA THR A 122 16.34 16.41 -1.20
C THR A 122 15.59 15.83 -2.40
N GLU A 123 15.80 16.39 -3.60
CA GLU A 123 15.16 15.87 -4.82
C GLU A 123 15.76 14.53 -5.26
N SER A 124 17.09 14.40 -5.31
CA SER A 124 17.76 13.17 -5.75
C SER A 124 17.60 12.05 -4.72
N ALA A 125 17.66 12.37 -3.42
CA ALA A 125 17.39 11.43 -2.35
C ALA A 125 15.95 10.88 -2.40
N ALA A 126 14.96 11.74 -2.67
CA ALA A 126 13.57 11.32 -2.83
C ALA A 126 13.36 10.46 -4.09
N ALA A 127 14.04 10.79 -5.20
CA ALA A 127 13.98 10.01 -6.43
C ALA A 127 14.55 8.60 -6.23
N ILE A 128 15.71 8.47 -5.57
CA ILE A 128 16.34 7.17 -5.27
C ILE A 128 15.45 6.37 -4.30
N ALA A 129 14.93 6.99 -3.24
CA ALA A 129 14.02 6.32 -2.30
C ALA A 129 12.75 5.82 -3.00
N SER A 130 12.23 6.56 -3.98
CA SER A 130 11.03 6.15 -4.73
C SER A 130 11.24 4.83 -5.49
N LEU A 131 12.44 4.56 -6.02
CA LEU A 131 12.75 3.33 -6.75
C LEU A 131 12.48 2.07 -5.91
N PHE A 132 12.69 2.16 -4.59
CA PHE A 132 12.37 1.08 -3.67
C PHE A 132 10.86 0.81 -3.61
N GLY A 133 10.04 1.86 -3.63
CA GLY A 133 8.58 1.75 -3.75
C GLY A 133 8.12 1.17 -5.11
N TRP A 134 8.81 1.50 -6.20
CA TRP A 134 8.53 0.95 -7.53
C TRP A 134 8.87 -0.54 -7.64
N MET A 135 9.99 -0.97 -7.07
CA MET A 135 10.40 -2.38 -7.03
C MET A 135 9.31 -3.25 -6.41
N ASN A 136 8.60 -2.75 -5.40
CA ASN A 136 7.53 -3.47 -4.71
C ASN A 136 6.32 -3.83 -5.57
N LEU A 137 6.12 -3.17 -6.71
CA LEU A 137 5.10 -3.56 -7.68
C LEU A 137 5.50 -4.89 -8.34
N PHE A 138 6.73 -4.95 -8.85
CA PHE A 138 7.26 -6.10 -9.57
C PHE A 138 7.59 -7.26 -8.64
N ALA A 139 8.28 -7.00 -7.53
CA ALA A 139 8.68 -8.03 -6.57
C ALA A 139 7.48 -8.80 -6.01
N ARG A 140 6.37 -8.10 -5.70
CA ARG A 140 5.14 -8.76 -5.23
C ARG A 140 4.40 -9.50 -6.33
N GLY A 141 4.36 -8.97 -7.55
CA GLY A 141 3.78 -9.67 -8.71
C GLY A 141 4.54 -10.95 -9.06
N LEU A 142 5.88 -10.87 -9.08
CA LEU A 142 6.76 -12.00 -9.31
C LEU A 142 6.67 -13.05 -8.20
N GLY A 143 6.61 -12.64 -6.93
CA GLY A 143 6.40 -13.55 -5.80
C GLY A 143 5.10 -14.34 -5.93
N GLY A 144 3.99 -13.67 -6.28
CA GLY A 144 2.71 -14.34 -6.56
C GLY A 144 2.79 -15.32 -7.72
N TYR A 145 3.38 -14.89 -8.84
CA TYR A 145 3.56 -15.75 -10.02
C TYR A 145 4.41 -16.99 -9.74
N LEU A 146 5.53 -16.83 -9.02
CA LEU A 146 6.40 -17.94 -8.63
C LEU A 146 5.68 -18.89 -7.68
N SER A 147 4.91 -18.36 -6.72
CA SER A 147 4.11 -19.15 -5.78
C SER A 147 3.02 -19.97 -6.48
N ASP A 148 2.30 -19.36 -7.43
CA ASP A 148 1.26 -20.05 -8.21
C ASP A 148 1.86 -21.15 -9.11
N LYS A 149 3.02 -20.89 -9.71
CA LYS A 149 3.75 -21.87 -10.53
C LYS A 149 4.29 -23.03 -9.70
N ALA A 150 4.78 -22.75 -8.49
CA ALA A 150 5.23 -23.78 -7.55
C ALA A 150 4.06 -24.61 -6.99
N ASN A 151 2.91 -23.97 -6.75
CA ASN A 151 1.68 -24.66 -6.35
C ASN A 151 1.15 -25.58 -7.46
N ALA A 152 1.20 -25.15 -8.72
CA ALA A 152 0.82 -25.99 -9.86
C ALA A 152 1.71 -27.24 -10.01
N ARG A 153 2.96 -27.20 -9.53
CA ARG A 153 3.92 -28.30 -9.65
C ARG A 153 3.97 -29.23 -8.43
N SER A 154 3.76 -28.70 -7.23
CA SER A 154 3.99 -29.43 -5.96
C SER A 154 2.84 -29.30 -4.93
N GLY A 155 1.67 -28.78 -5.34
CA GLY A 155 0.52 -28.57 -4.46
C GLY A 155 0.82 -27.60 -3.31
N MET A 156 0.09 -27.70 -2.19
CA MET A 156 0.24 -26.80 -1.03
C MET A 156 1.67 -26.75 -0.46
N ARG A 157 2.46 -27.82 -0.61
CA ARG A 157 3.86 -27.84 -0.17
C ARG A 157 4.74 -26.93 -1.04
N GLY A 158 4.45 -26.80 -2.33
CA GLY A 158 5.14 -25.86 -3.23
C GLY A 158 4.89 -24.40 -2.88
N ARG A 159 3.70 -24.09 -2.34
CA ARG A 159 3.29 -22.73 -1.95
C ARG A 159 3.88 -22.27 -0.62
N LEU A 160 4.29 -23.20 0.25
CA LEU A 160 4.92 -22.90 1.55
C LEU A 160 6.44 -22.69 1.44
N CYS A 161 7.07 -23.17 0.36
CA CYS A 161 8.51 -23.07 0.13
C CYS A 161 8.94 -21.86 -0.71
N THR A 162 7.99 -21.09 -1.25
CA THR A 162 8.21 -19.87 -2.05
C THR A 162 7.67 -18.66 -1.33
#